data_AF-A0A176S1K7-F1
#
_entry.id   AF-A0A176S1K7-F1
#
_cell.length_a   1.000
_cell.length_b   1.000
_cell.length_c   1.000
_cell.angle_alpha   90.00
_cell.angle_beta   90.00
_cell.angle_gamma   90.00
#
_symmetry.space_group_name_H-M   'P 1'
#
loop_
_entity.id
_entity.type
_entity.pdbx_description
1 polymer ?
#
loop_
_entity_poly.entity_id
_entity_poly.type
_entity_poly.pdbx_seq_one_letter_code
_entity_poly.pdbx_strand_id
1 'polypeptide(L)'
;MLFVSYYITKIIVQGTPCTPDDPMSAESMDVQDKSWTPTKKTSVMKFLEKGSDVPSVISKALIQTILEQHALPWYSMHGISHWARVFENGCQLAQLTGAKIEVVQLFAVFHDSKCEHDARDFKHGQHGADYAATLRGTLFNLSDEDFDLLYTACAHHTDSLTQGDITVQTCWDADRLDLGRVGIRPNPNYLCTNAAKEADMISWANQRAIENFIPKWVHKKWGYSKKAAQKKRFLNGRGASRHAFPRRAWERGIN
;
A
#
# COMPACT_ATOMS: atom_id res chain seq x y z
N MET A 1 -6.42 -11.06 15.30
CA MET A 1 -7.54 -11.38 14.40
C MET A 1 -8.65 -10.30 14.34
N LEU A 2 -8.51 -9.14 15.02
CA LEU A 2 -9.52 -8.07 15.05
C LEU A 2 -9.20 -6.84 14.17
N PHE A 3 -8.08 -6.80 13.45
CA PHE A 3 -7.55 -5.57 12.85
C PHE A 3 -7.74 -5.40 11.34
N VAL A 4 -8.15 -6.46 10.63
CA VAL A 4 -8.73 -6.33 9.28
C VAL A 4 -10.03 -5.48 9.35
N SER A 5 -10.64 -5.41 10.53
CA SER A 5 -11.95 -4.80 10.75
C SER A 5 -12.03 -3.32 10.41
N TYR A 6 -10.97 -2.50 10.52
CA TYR A 6 -11.07 -1.04 10.33
C TYR A 6 -10.92 -0.55 8.87
N TYR A 7 -9.99 -1.13 8.08
CA TYR A 7 -10.01 -0.99 6.62
C TYR A 7 -11.34 -1.49 6.04
N ILE A 8 -11.91 -2.53 6.67
CA ILE A 8 -13.23 -3.06 6.38
C ILE A 8 -14.36 -2.12 6.84
N THR A 9 -14.24 -1.38 7.95
CA THR A 9 -15.41 -0.66 8.50
C THR A 9 -15.85 0.49 7.60
N LYS A 10 -14.94 1.21 6.93
CA LYS A 10 -15.36 2.28 5.99
C LYS A 10 -15.78 1.76 4.61
N ILE A 11 -15.30 0.58 4.21
CA ILE A 11 -15.69 -0.09 2.97
C ILE A 11 -17.06 -0.80 3.13
N ILE A 12 -17.41 -1.31 4.32
CA ILE A 12 -18.64 -2.07 4.57
C ILE A 12 -19.86 -1.19 4.99
N VAL A 13 -19.67 0.01 5.53
CA VAL A 13 -20.78 0.77 6.18
C VAL A 13 -21.75 1.49 5.22
N GLN A 14 -21.81 1.14 3.94
CA GLN A 14 -22.89 1.62 3.03
C GLN A 14 -23.78 0.52 2.42
N GLY A 15 -23.77 -0.70 2.98
CA GLY A 15 -24.77 -1.72 2.66
C GLY A 15 -25.88 -1.76 3.70
N THR A 16 -27.14 -1.53 3.28
CA THR A 16 -28.34 -1.85 4.06
C THR A 16 -28.33 -3.29 4.57
N PRO A 17 -28.84 -3.59 5.78
CA PRO A 17 -28.79 -4.95 6.33
C PRO A 17 -29.85 -5.84 5.65
N CYS A 18 -29.40 -6.89 4.94
CA CYS A 18 -30.27 -8.01 4.59
C CYS A 18 -30.54 -8.85 5.84
N THR A 19 -31.81 -9.12 6.12
CA THR A 19 -32.27 -9.94 7.23
C THR A 19 -31.93 -11.42 7.05
N PRO A 20 -31.69 -12.17 8.13
CA PRO A 20 -31.29 -13.57 8.05
C PRO A 20 -32.53 -14.47 8.15
N ASP A 21 -33.16 -14.78 7.03
CA ASP A 21 -34.13 -15.89 6.94
C ASP A 21 -34.20 -16.38 5.48
N ASP A 22 -33.29 -17.29 5.11
CA ASP A 22 -33.57 -18.31 4.08
C ASP A 22 -32.64 -19.52 4.27
N PRO A 23 -33.17 -20.76 4.31
CA PRO A 23 -32.42 -21.95 4.72
C PRO A 23 -31.45 -22.44 3.62
N MET A 24 -30.30 -22.92 4.08
CA MET A 24 -29.26 -23.56 3.27
C MET A 24 -29.80 -24.80 2.53
N SER A 25 -29.79 -24.78 1.21
CA SER A 25 -29.77 -26.00 0.40
C SER A 25 -28.31 -26.36 0.10
N ALA A 26 -27.83 -27.40 0.75
CA ALA A 26 -26.58 -28.07 0.42
C ALA A 26 -26.76 -28.87 -0.87
N GLU A 27 -26.20 -28.42 -1.99
CA GLU A 27 -25.94 -29.24 -3.15
C GLU A 27 -24.76 -28.69 -3.97
N SER A 28 -23.94 -29.62 -4.49
CA SER A 28 -22.76 -29.49 -5.35
C SER A 28 -21.48 -28.87 -4.76
N MET A 29 -20.78 -29.68 -3.96
CA MET A 29 -19.32 -29.74 -4.00
C MET A 29 -18.87 -30.46 -5.30
N ASP A 30 -17.66 -30.13 -5.75
CA ASP A 30 -16.88 -30.76 -6.82
C ASP A 30 -17.29 -30.55 -8.28
N VAL A 31 -16.69 -29.52 -8.90
CA VAL A 31 -15.96 -29.70 -10.16
C VAL A 31 -14.68 -28.85 -10.11
N GLN A 32 -13.52 -29.48 -9.93
CA GLN A 32 -12.27 -28.90 -10.39
C GLN A 32 -12.32 -28.85 -11.93
N ASP A 33 -12.62 -27.69 -12.49
CA ASP A 33 -12.44 -27.47 -13.92
C ASP A 33 -10.93 -27.40 -14.23
N LYS A 34 -10.36 -28.56 -14.58
CA LYS A 34 -8.98 -28.73 -15.04
C LYS A 34 -8.80 -28.38 -16.53
N SER A 35 -9.73 -27.66 -17.16
CA SER A 35 -9.64 -27.31 -18.59
C SER A 35 -9.32 -25.85 -18.89
N TRP A 36 -9.10 -24.99 -17.88
CA TRP A 36 -8.59 -23.64 -18.14
C TRP A 36 -7.11 -23.69 -18.55
N THR A 37 -6.87 -23.65 -19.85
CA THR A 37 -5.57 -23.31 -20.44
C THR A 37 -5.70 -21.93 -21.09
N PRO A 38 -4.93 -20.91 -20.66
CA PRO A 38 -5.04 -19.58 -21.27
C PRO A 38 -4.40 -19.63 -22.67
N THR A 39 -5.23 -19.74 -23.71
CA THR A 39 -4.75 -19.93 -25.08
C THR A 39 -4.29 -18.65 -25.79
N LYS A 40 -4.49 -17.45 -25.24
CA LYS A 40 -3.78 -16.22 -25.66
C LYS A 40 -3.68 -15.23 -24.49
N LYS A 41 -2.46 -14.77 -24.14
CA LYS A 41 -2.27 -13.65 -23.21
C LYS A 41 -2.98 -12.40 -23.75
N THR A 42 -3.82 -11.77 -22.94
CA THR A 42 -4.49 -10.50 -23.27
C THR A 42 -3.45 -9.40 -23.52
N SER A 43 -3.82 -8.32 -24.22
CA SER A 43 -2.95 -7.16 -24.41
C SER A 43 -2.48 -6.57 -23.07
N VAL A 44 -3.34 -6.61 -22.06
CA VAL A 44 -3.04 -6.26 -20.66
C VAL A 44 -1.95 -7.17 -20.10
N MET A 45 -2.09 -8.49 -20.22
CA MET A 45 -1.08 -9.44 -19.72
C MET A 45 0.28 -9.31 -20.42
N LYS A 46 0.31 -9.08 -21.74
CA LYS A 46 1.58 -8.85 -22.47
C LYS A 46 2.29 -7.57 -22.02
N PHE A 47 1.52 -6.57 -21.61
CA PHE A 47 2.02 -5.31 -21.12
C PHE A 47 2.52 -5.40 -19.67
N LEU A 48 1.82 -6.15 -18.80
CA LEU A 48 2.21 -6.38 -17.40
C LEU A 48 3.52 -7.17 -17.23
N GLU A 49 3.89 -8.01 -18.21
CA GLU A 49 5.12 -8.82 -18.18
C GLU A 49 6.38 -8.03 -18.53
N LYS A 50 6.25 -6.94 -19.30
CA LYS A 50 7.31 -5.95 -19.46
C LYS A 50 7.30 -5.08 -18.20
N GLY A 51 8.18 -5.37 -17.25
CA GLY A 51 8.41 -4.49 -16.10
C GLY A 51 8.59 -3.03 -16.57
N SER A 52 8.20 -2.07 -15.74
CA SER A 52 8.14 -0.66 -16.15
C SER A 52 9.53 -0.09 -16.48
N ASP A 53 9.83 0.06 -17.77
CA ASP A 53 10.94 0.88 -18.30
C ASP A 53 10.65 2.40 -18.18
N VAL A 54 9.61 2.76 -17.43
CA VAL A 54 9.21 4.14 -17.17
C VAL A 54 10.32 4.86 -16.40
N PRO A 55 10.79 6.03 -16.89
CA PRO A 55 11.71 6.90 -16.16
C PRO A 55 11.17 7.20 -14.77
N SER A 56 12.01 7.08 -13.74
CA SER A 56 11.60 7.33 -12.37
C SER A 56 12.05 8.71 -11.90
N VAL A 57 11.10 9.50 -11.36
CA VAL A 57 11.40 10.77 -10.66
C VAL A 57 11.91 10.54 -9.24
N ILE A 58 11.87 9.28 -8.77
CA ILE A 58 12.29 8.89 -7.43
C ILE A 58 13.81 8.74 -7.38
N SER A 59 14.47 9.77 -6.87
CA SER A 59 15.92 9.74 -6.66
C SER A 59 16.30 8.85 -5.48
N LYS A 60 17.53 8.32 -5.50
CA LYS A 60 18.08 7.56 -4.37
C LYS A 60 18.16 8.42 -3.10
N ALA A 61 18.48 9.72 -3.25
CA ALA A 61 18.54 10.66 -2.14
C ALA A 61 17.17 10.83 -1.48
N LEU A 62 16.11 11.03 -2.27
CA LEU A 62 14.74 11.14 -1.77
C LEU A 62 14.35 9.92 -0.93
N ILE A 63 14.54 8.72 -1.49
CA ILE A 63 14.22 7.47 -0.77
C ILE A 63 15.04 7.35 0.52
N GLN A 64 16.34 7.62 0.46
CA GLN A 64 17.20 7.55 1.64
C GLN A 64 16.70 8.50 2.74
N THR A 65 16.35 9.74 2.39
CA THR A 65 15.79 10.73 3.31
C THR A 65 14.48 10.26 3.95
N ILE A 66 13.55 9.72 3.15
CA ILE A 66 12.29 9.15 3.67
C ILE A 66 12.58 8.02 4.66
N LEU A 67 13.50 7.11 4.31
CA LEU A 67 13.80 5.92 5.10
C LEU A 67 14.56 6.19 6.39
N GLU A 68 15.33 7.27 6.45
CA GLU A 68 15.97 7.72 7.69
C GLU A 68 14.92 8.09 8.74
N GLN A 69 13.83 8.71 8.31
CA GLN A 69 12.74 9.15 9.19
C GLN A 69 11.62 8.12 9.36
N HIS A 70 11.58 7.07 8.53
CA HIS A 70 10.54 6.03 8.59
C HIS A 70 10.64 5.18 9.87
N ALA A 71 9.58 5.11 10.65
CA ALA A 71 9.59 4.42 11.94
C ALA A 71 9.58 2.89 11.80
N LEU A 72 8.91 2.36 10.77
CA LEU A 72 8.59 0.95 10.68
C LEU A 72 9.70 0.10 10.02
N PRO A 73 9.76 -1.21 10.33
CA PRO A 73 10.61 -2.14 9.61
C PRO A 73 10.31 -2.13 8.11
N TRP A 74 11.35 -2.38 7.32
CA TRP A 74 11.26 -2.32 5.86
C TRP A 74 10.34 -3.37 5.26
N TYR A 75 10.09 -4.45 6.01
CA TYR A 75 9.20 -5.56 5.67
C TYR A 75 7.84 -5.46 6.36
N SER A 76 7.53 -4.33 7.01
CA SER A 76 6.20 -4.08 7.56
C SER A 76 5.16 -4.01 6.44
N MET A 77 3.88 -4.09 6.82
CA MET A 77 2.76 -3.98 5.87
C MET A 77 2.69 -2.59 5.19
N HIS A 78 3.34 -1.59 5.80
CA HIS A 78 3.54 -0.23 5.28
C HIS A 78 5.01 0.02 4.86
N GLY A 79 5.78 -1.04 4.63
CA GLY A 79 7.22 -0.97 4.33
C GLY A 79 7.54 -0.82 2.85
N ILE A 80 8.84 -0.79 2.52
CA ILE A 80 9.32 -0.59 1.14
C ILE A 80 8.77 -1.62 0.15
N SER A 81 8.59 -2.87 0.57
CA SER A 81 8.05 -3.90 -0.33
C SER A 81 6.65 -3.52 -0.82
N HIS A 82 5.83 -2.95 0.06
CA HIS A 82 4.53 -2.39 -0.28
C HIS A 82 4.68 -1.18 -1.22
N TRP A 83 5.48 -0.18 -0.85
CA TRP A 83 5.71 1.02 -1.68
C TRP A 83 6.19 0.67 -3.09
N ALA A 84 7.06 -0.33 -3.23
CA ALA A 84 7.56 -0.78 -4.52
C ALA A 84 6.48 -1.45 -5.37
N ARG A 85 5.57 -2.21 -4.75
CA ARG A 85 4.44 -2.79 -5.48
C ARG A 85 3.41 -1.72 -5.86
N VAL A 86 3.10 -0.77 -4.97
CA VAL A 86 2.26 0.40 -5.28
C VAL A 86 2.85 1.20 -6.43
N PHE A 87 4.18 1.41 -6.43
CA PHE A 87 4.89 2.07 -7.53
C PHE A 87 4.67 1.35 -8.87
N GLU A 88 4.88 0.03 -8.93
CA GLU A 88 4.67 -0.74 -10.16
C GLU A 88 3.19 -0.78 -10.58
N ASN A 89 2.27 -0.97 -9.64
CA ASN A 89 0.83 -0.95 -9.91
C ASN A 89 0.41 0.40 -10.52
N GLY A 90 0.84 1.50 -9.89
CA GLY A 90 0.56 2.85 -10.34
C GLY A 90 1.17 3.16 -11.71
N CYS A 91 2.41 2.74 -11.97
CA CYS A 91 3.04 2.94 -13.28
C CYS A 91 2.30 2.19 -14.40
N GLN A 92 1.78 0.99 -14.13
CA GLN A 92 0.97 0.26 -15.11
C GLN A 92 -0.39 0.93 -15.32
N LEU A 93 -1.08 1.33 -14.24
CA LEU A 93 -2.35 2.03 -14.34
C LEU A 93 -2.22 3.39 -15.04
N ALA A 94 -1.16 4.16 -14.78
CA ALA A 94 -0.96 5.47 -15.38
C ALA A 94 -0.87 5.40 -16.92
N GLN A 95 -0.25 4.36 -17.46
CA GLN A 95 -0.18 4.13 -18.90
C GLN A 95 -1.54 3.77 -19.52
N LEU A 96 -2.48 3.21 -18.75
CA LEU A 96 -3.83 2.86 -19.20
C LEU A 96 -4.86 3.97 -18.98
N THR A 97 -4.64 4.81 -17.97
CA THR A 97 -5.60 5.84 -17.53
C THR A 97 -5.25 7.24 -18.02
N GLY A 98 -4.00 7.48 -18.42
CA GLY A 98 -3.49 8.82 -18.72
C GLY A 98 -3.15 9.64 -17.47
N ALA A 99 -3.11 9.03 -16.28
CA ALA A 99 -2.72 9.71 -15.05
C ALA A 99 -1.29 10.28 -15.11
N LYS A 100 -1.06 11.37 -14.39
CA LYS A 100 0.26 12.02 -14.32
C LYS A 100 1.25 11.12 -13.60
N ILE A 101 2.16 10.52 -14.37
CA ILE A 101 3.00 9.43 -13.88
C ILE A 101 3.96 9.86 -12.76
N GLU A 102 4.44 11.11 -12.77
CA GLU A 102 5.33 11.62 -11.72
C GLU A 102 4.61 11.71 -10.37
N VAL A 103 3.37 12.17 -10.35
CA VAL A 103 2.50 12.20 -9.16
C VAL A 103 2.27 10.79 -8.63
N VAL A 104 1.94 9.84 -9.51
CA VAL A 104 1.70 8.44 -9.13
C VAL A 104 2.95 7.79 -8.51
N GLN A 105 4.13 8.08 -9.07
CA GLN A 105 5.39 7.57 -8.54
C GLN A 105 5.72 8.16 -7.16
N LEU A 106 5.50 9.47 -6.96
CA LEU A 106 5.73 10.16 -5.70
C LEU A 106 4.73 9.70 -4.63
N PHE A 107 3.45 9.51 -5.00
CA PHE A 107 2.44 8.96 -4.10
C PHE A 107 2.88 7.62 -3.49
N ALA A 108 3.42 6.73 -4.33
CA ALA A 108 3.84 5.39 -3.91
C ALA A 108 4.87 5.39 -2.76
N VAL A 109 5.69 6.44 -2.64
CA VAL A 109 6.73 6.54 -1.60
C VAL A 109 6.34 7.45 -0.45
N PHE A 110 5.32 8.30 -0.61
CA PHE A 110 4.90 9.26 0.42
C PHE A 110 3.66 8.85 1.21
N HIS A 111 2.68 8.17 0.61
CA HIS A 111 1.36 7.90 1.24
C HIS A 111 1.46 7.24 2.62
N ASP A 112 2.42 6.33 2.78
CA ASP A 112 2.69 5.57 4.01
C ASP A 112 3.99 5.99 4.71
N SER A 113 4.71 6.99 4.19
CA SER A 113 6.05 7.38 4.67
C SER A 113 6.10 7.87 6.12
N LYS A 114 4.97 8.32 6.63
CA LYS A 114 4.79 8.82 8.00
C LYS A 114 3.84 7.95 8.82
N CYS A 115 3.68 6.68 8.45
CA CYS A 115 3.01 5.71 9.30
C CYS A 115 3.89 5.38 10.51
N GLU A 116 3.45 5.80 11.69
CA GLU A 116 4.19 5.56 12.94
C GLU A 116 3.87 4.19 13.53
N HIS A 117 2.65 3.69 13.30
CA HIS A 117 2.13 2.45 13.87
C HIS A 117 1.16 1.75 12.90
N ASP A 118 1.44 0.50 12.54
CA ASP A 118 0.67 -0.33 11.60
C ASP A 118 -0.84 -0.48 11.89
N ALA A 119 -1.35 -0.06 13.06
CA ALA A 119 -2.70 -0.40 13.52
C ALA A 119 -3.58 0.77 14.01
N ARG A 120 -3.05 1.99 14.17
CA ARG A 120 -3.80 3.11 14.80
C ARG A 120 -3.51 4.49 14.22
N ASP A 121 -2.67 4.58 13.20
CA ASP A 121 -2.33 5.86 12.61
C ASP A 121 -3.37 6.20 11.54
N PHE A 122 -4.39 6.99 11.88
CA PHE A 122 -5.39 7.44 10.89
C PHE A 122 -4.93 8.68 10.11
N LYS A 123 -3.81 9.29 10.52
CA LYS A 123 -3.31 10.54 9.95
C LYS A 123 -2.05 10.34 9.12
N HIS A 124 -1.54 9.11 8.98
CA HIS A 124 -0.32 8.84 8.19
C HIS A 124 -0.40 9.38 6.77
N GLY A 125 -1.55 9.28 6.10
CA GLY A 125 -1.75 9.86 4.77
C GLY A 125 -1.56 11.38 4.76
N GLN A 126 -2.17 12.07 5.72
CA GLN A 126 -2.02 13.51 5.92
C GLN A 126 -0.58 13.89 6.26
N HIS A 127 0.05 13.19 7.21
CA HIS A 127 1.44 13.42 7.58
C HIS A 127 2.41 13.15 6.40
N GLY A 128 2.11 12.15 5.57
CA GLY A 128 2.84 11.84 4.35
C GLY A 128 2.75 12.97 3.32
N ALA A 129 1.55 13.54 3.15
CA ALA A 129 1.32 14.71 2.30
C ALA A 129 2.09 15.95 2.80
N ASP A 130 2.00 16.24 4.09
CA ASP A 130 2.73 17.35 4.72
C ASP A 130 4.24 17.16 4.61
N TYR A 131 4.73 15.93 4.75
CA TYR A 131 6.14 15.63 4.58
C TYR A 131 6.61 15.82 3.13
N ALA A 132 5.80 15.41 2.15
CA ALA A 132 6.08 15.68 0.74
C ALA A 132 6.23 17.20 0.50
N ALA A 133 5.40 18.03 1.15
CA ALA A 133 5.51 19.49 1.06
C ALA A 133 6.87 20.00 1.54
N THR A 134 7.42 19.44 2.62
CA THR A 134 8.74 19.86 3.12
C THR A 134 9.93 19.51 2.21
N LEU A 135 9.75 18.53 1.32
CA LEU A 135 10.80 18.02 0.44
C LEU A 135 10.65 18.53 -1.01
N ARG A 136 9.51 19.13 -1.36
CA ARG A 136 9.27 19.76 -2.66
C ARG A 136 10.22 20.94 -2.88
N GLY A 137 10.73 21.06 -4.10
CA GLY A 137 11.71 22.09 -4.48
C GLY A 137 13.15 21.78 -4.04
N THR A 138 13.38 20.73 -3.25
CA THR A 138 14.72 20.32 -2.80
C THR A 138 15.10 18.93 -3.29
N LEU A 139 14.27 17.91 -3.03
CA LEU A 139 14.54 16.51 -3.39
C LEU A 139 13.71 16.02 -4.57
N PHE A 140 12.63 16.72 -4.90
CA PHE A 140 11.84 16.54 -6.12
C PHE A 140 11.16 17.87 -6.49
N ASN A 141 10.65 17.97 -7.71
CA ASN A 141 9.91 19.15 -8.16
C ASN A 141 8.62 18.72 -8.86
N LEU A 142 7.54 19.45 -8.62
CA LEU A 142 6.23 19.34 -9.29
C LEU A 142 5.69 20.76 -9.47
N SER A 143 4.79 20.98 -10.44
CA SER A 143 4.00 22.23 -10.49
C SER A 143 3.06 22.31 -9.28
N ASP A 144 2.46 23.48 -9.03
CA ASP A 144 1.52 23.63 -7.91
C ASP A 144 0.31 22.71 -8.10
N GLU A 145 -0.22 22.64 -9.31
CA GLU A 145 -1.35 21.79 -9.65
C GLU A 145 -1.03 20.30 -9.49
N ASP A 146 0.16 19.86 -9.90
CA ASP A 146 0.59 18.47 -9.76
C ASP A 146 0.86 18.11 -8.29
N PHE A 147 1.38 19.06 -7.52
CA PHE A 147 1.58 18.86 -6.10
C PHE A 147 0.26 18.79 -5.34
N ASP A 148 -0.74 19.59 -5.70
CA ASP A 148 -2.08 19.51 -5.10
C ASP A 148 -2.72 18.13 -5.33
N LEU A 149 -2.49 17.52 -6.50
CA LEU A 149 -2.90 16.14 -6.77
C LEU A 149 -2.16 15.13 -5.89
N LEU A 150 -0.83 15.26 -5.75
CA LEU A 150 -0.04 14.41 -4.86
C LEU A 150 -0.50 14.53 -3.41
N TYR A 151 -0.69 15.76 -2.93
CA TYR A 151 -1.12 16.06 -1.58
C TYR A 151 -2.49 15.43 -1.30
N THR A 152 -3.46 15.68 -2.18
CA THR A 152 -4.81 15.11 -2.10
C THR A 152 -4.79 13.59 -2.11
N ALA A 153 -4.01 12.99 -3.01
CA ALA A 153 -3.89 11.55 -3.12
C ALA A 153 -3.37 10.94 -1.81
N CYS A 154 -2.28 11.48 -1.24
CA CYS A 154 -1.72 11.01 0.02
C CYS A 154 -2.67 11.23 1.21
N ALA A 155 -3.22 12.44 1.37
CA ALA A 155 -4.05 12.80 2.51
C ALA A 155 -5.31 11.92 2.65
N HIS A 156 -5.89 11.51 1.52
CA HIS A 156 -7.20 10.85 1.47
C HIS A 156 -7.16 9.36 1.05
N HIS A 157 -5.99 8.74 0.91
CA HIS A 157 -5.92 7.37 0.38
C HIS A 157 -6.65 6.31 1.23
N THR A 158 -6.83 6.57 2.53
CA THR A 158 -7.55 5.68 3.46
C THR A 158 -9.04 6.02 3.62
N ASP A 159 -9.54 7.09 3.01
CA ASP A 159 -10.92 7.56 3.19
C ASP A 159 -11.96 6.78 2.39
N SER A 160 -11.56 5.73 1.67
CA SER A 160 -12.45 4.90 0.84
C SER A 160 -13.16 5.66 -0.29
N LEU A 161 -12.66 6.84 -0.67
CA LEU A 161 -13.18 7.64 -1.78
C LEU A 161 -12.92 6.95 -3.13
N THR A 162 -13.83 7.11 -4.09
CA THR A 162 -13.70 6.54 -5.45
C THR A 162 -13.86 7.56 -6.57
N GLN A 163 -14.10 8.83 -6.22
CA GLN A 163 -14.32 9.93 -7.16
C GLN A 163 -13.23 10.99 -6.97
N GLY A 164 -12.79 11.62 -8.06
CA GLY A 164 -11.74 12.65 -8.04
C GLY A 164 -11.05 12.79 -9.40
N ASP A 165 -9.93 13.51 -9.43
CA ASP A 165 -9.06 13.53 -10.61
C ASP A 165 -8.56 12.12 -10.98
N ILE A 166 -8.37 11.84 -12.27
CA ILE A 166 -7.95 10.52 -12.74
C ILE A 166 -6.60 10.09 -12.14
N THR A 167 -5.71 11.04 -11.86
CA THR A 167 -4.40 10.82 -11.23
C THR A 167 -4.57 10.40 -9.77
N VAL A 168 -5.43 11.09 -9.03
CA VAL A 168 -5.73 10.78 -7.63
C VAL A 168 -6.40 9.40 -7.52
N GLN A 169 -7.38 9.12 -8.38
CA GLN A 169 -8.02 7.81 -8.48
C GLN A 169 -7.00 6.69 -8.77
N THR A 170 -6.08 6.94 -9.71
CA THR A 170 -5.02 5.98 -10.05
C THR A 170 -4.08 5.71 -8.88
N CYS A 171 -3.75 6.73 -8.10
CA CYS A 171 -2.95 6.56 -6.87
C CYS A 171 -3.66 5.66 -5.86
N TRP A 172 -4.94 5.93 -5.58
CA TRP A 172 -5.72 5.11 -4.66
C TRP A 172 -5.89 3.67 -5.13
N ASP A 173 -6.12 3.46 -6.43
CA ASP A 173 -6.20 2.12 -7.01
C ASP A 173 -4.86 1.37 -6.89
N ALA A 174 -3.73 2.07 -7.09
CA ALA A 174 -2.41 1.46 -6.98
C ALA A 174 -2.13 0.86 -5.58
N ASP A 175 -2.56 1.56 -4.52
CA ASP A 175 -2.49 1.08 -3.14
C ASP A 175 -3.52 -0.03 -2.85
N ARG A 176 -4.79 0.18 -3.23
CA ARG A 176 -5.87 -0.79 -3.00
C ARG A 176 -5.64 -2.13 -3.69
N LEU A 177 -5.00 -2.13 -4.86
CA LEU A 177 -4.60 -3.35 -5.56
C LEU A 177 -3.56 -4.18 -4.78
N ASP A 178 -2.83 -3.58 -3.83
CA ASP A 178 -1.83 -4.25 -2.99
C ASP A 178 -2.43 -4.77 -1.65
N LEU A 179 -3.75 -4.73 -1.46
CA LEU A 179 -4.42 -5.18 -0.23
C LEU A 179 -4.24 -6.69 0.05
N GLY A 180 -3.87 -7.49 -0.96
CA GLY A 180 -3.56 -8.91 -0.76
C GLY A 180 -2.46 -9.14 0.28
N ARG A 181 -1.56 -8.15 0.48
CA ARG A 181 -0.49 -8.17 1.49
C ARG A 181 -1.01 -8.31 2.92
N VAL A 182 -2.22 -7.81 3.18
CA VAL A 182 -2.90 -7.84 4.49
C VAL A 182 -4.06 -8.85 4.51
N GLY A 183 -4.11 -9.76 3.54
CA GLY A 183 -5.11 -10.82 3.46
C GLY A 183 -6.46 -10.40 2.89
N ILE A 184 -6.54 -9.25 2.22
CA ILE A 184 -7.77 -8.75 1.59
C ILE A 184 -7.61 -8.82 0.08
N ARG A 185 -8.47 -9.59 -0.60
CA ARG A 185 -8.52 -9.56 -2.06
C ARG A 185 -9.17 -8.24 -2.52
N PRO A 186 -8.54 -7.47 -3.43
CA PRO A 186 -9.17 -6.26 -3.99
C PRO A 186 -10.50 -6.59 -4.64
N ASN A 187 -11.54 -5.82 -4.30
CA ASN A 187 -12.88 -5.95 -4.88
C ASN A 187 -13.12 -4.78 -5.86
N PRO A 188 -13.50 -5.06 -7.13
CA PRO A 188 -13.72 -4.03 -8.15
C PRO A 188 -14.66 -2.88 -7.72
N ASN A 189 -15.63 -3.14 -6.85
CA ASN A 189 -16.59 -2.13 -6.39
C ASN A 189 -15.95 -0.99 -5.57
N TYR A 190 -14.75 -1.22 -5.03
CA TYR A 190 -14.01 -0.22 -4.25
C TYR A 190 -12.79 0.35 -5.00
N LEU A 191 -12.63 -0.03 -6.26
CA LEU A 191 -11.66 0.56 -7.16
C LEU A 191 -12.31 1.70 -7.95
N CYS A 192 -11.49 2.64 -8.40
CA CYS A 192 -11.92 3.89 -9.00
C CYS A 192 -12.03 3.71 -10.52
N THR A 193 -10.92 3.35 -11.16
CA THR A 193 -10.76 3.34 -12.62
C THR A 193 -11.19 2.02 -13.26
N ASN A 194 -11.65 2.08 -14.52
CA ASN A 194 -11.98 0.86 -15.27
C ASN A 194 -10.77 -0.06 -15.41
N ALA A 195 -9.58 0.50 -15.67
CA ALA A 195 -8.34 -0.24 -15.77
C ALA A 195 -7.99 -1.04 -14.49
N ALA A 196 -8.23 -0.46 -13.30
CA ALA A 196 -8.00 -1.17 -12.04
C ALA A 196 -9.05 -2.25 -11.77
N LYS A 197 -10.28 -2.09 -12.28
CA LYS A 197 -11.38 -3.05 -12.12
C LYS A 197 -11.23 -4.31 -12.98
N GLU A 198 -10.37 -4.29 -13.98
CA GLU A 198 -10.10 -5.44 -14.84
C GLU A 198 -9.60 -6.65 -14.04
N ALA A 199 -10.19 -7.82 -14.31
CA ALA A 199 -9.88 -9.05 -13.56
C ALA A 199 -8.39 -9.44 -13.65
N ASP A 200 -7.78 -9.25 -14.82
CA ASP A 200 -6.34 -9.51 -15.04
C ASP A 200 -5.46 -8.59 -14.19
N MET A 201 -5.81 -7.30 -14.07
CA MET A 201 -5.07 -6.32 -13.26
C MET A 201 -5.15 -6.68 -11.77
N ILE A 202 -6.36 -6.98 -11.28
CA ILE A 202 -6.58 -7.40 -9.89
C ILE A 202 -5.81 -8.69 -9.60
N SER A 203 -5.89 -9.69 -10.48
CA SER A 203 -5.18 -10.96 -10.29
C SER A 203 -3.67 -10.78 -10.26
N TRP A 204 -3.12 -9.99 -11.19
CA TRP A 204 -1.69 -9.73 -11.28
C TRP A 204 -1.15 -9.00 -10.03
N ALA A 205 -1.83 -7.93 -9.59
CA ALA A 205 -1.40 -7.17 -8.42
C ALA A 205 -1.59 -7.97 -7.12
N ASN A 206 -2.73 -8.62 -6.96
CA ASN A 206 -3.06 -9.38 -5.75
C ASN A 206 -2.12 -10.59 -5.55
N GLN A 207 -1.74 -11.29 -6.62
CA GLN A 207 -0.77 -12.40 -6.53
C GLN A 207 0.57 -11.90 -5.98
N ARG A 208 1.09 -10.79 -6.53
CA ARG A 208 2.34 -10.17 -6.07
C ARG A 208 2.25 -9.71 -4.60
N ALA A 209 1.10 -9.19 -4.20
CA ALA A 209 0.85 -8.75 -2.82
C ALA A 209 0.87 -9.94 -1.84
N ILE A 210 0.16 -11.03 -2.14
CA ILE A 210 0.08 -12.24 -1.30
C ILE A 210 1.45 -12.92 -1.18
N GLU A 211 2.22 -12.96 -2.26
CA GLU A 211 3.56 -13.54 -2.27
C GLU A 211 4.62 -12.67 -1.57
N ASN A 212 4.24 -11.48 -1.07
CA ASN A 212 5.17 -10.48 -0.56
C ASN A 212 6.27 -10.16 -1.58
N PHE A 213 5.91 -10.11 -2.87
CA PHE A 213 6.84 -9.89 -3.95
C PHE A 213 7.63 -8.59 -3.74
N ILE A 214 8.95 -8.66 -3.94
CA ILE A 214 9.84 -7.50 -3.89
C ILE A 214 10.48 -7.36 -5.27
N PRO A 215 10.19 -6.28 -6.01
CA PRO A 215 10.80 -6.06 -7.30
C PRO A 215 12.34 -5.98 -7.20
N LYS A 216 13.05 -6.68 -8.09
CA LYS A 216 14.52 -6.79 -8.04
C LYS A 216 15.23 -5.42 -8.10
N TRP A 217 14.63 -4.47 -8.82
CA TRP A 217 15.20 -3.13 -9.00
C TRP A 217 15.25 -2.31 -7.70
N VAL A 218 14.42 -2.63 -6.70
CA VAL A 218 14.37 -1.92 -5.40
C VAL A 218 15.73 -1.95 -4.70
N HIS A 219 16.42 -3.09 -4.75
CA HIS A 219 17.76 -3.22 -4.18
C HIS A 219 18.76 -2.23 -4.79
N LYS A 220 18.74 -2.09 -6.12
CA LYS A 220 19.69 -1.27 -6.87
C LYS A 220 19.32 0.22 -6.83
N LYS A 221 18.05 0.55 -7.09
CA LYS A 221 17.57 1.94 -7.23
C LYS A 221 17.28 2.59 -5.87
N TRP A 222 16.65 1.87 -4.96
CA TRP A 222 16.21 2.39 -3.66
C TRP A 222 17.17 2.00 -2.51
N GLY A 223 18.25 1.28 -2.81
CA GLY A 223 19.30 0.96 -1.84
C GLY A 223 18.88 -0.10 -0.80
N TYR A 224 17.84 -0.90 -1.08
CA TYR A 224 17.42 -1.94 -0.16
C TYR A 224 18.48 -3.03 0.01
N SER A 225 18.87 -3.30 1.27
CA SER A 225 19.60 -4.52 1.63
C SER A 225 19.05 -5.12 2.92
N LYS A 226 18.96 -6.46 2.96
CA LYS A 226 18.58 -7.20 4.19
C LYS A 226 19.50 -6.86 5.38
N LYS A 227 20.77 -6.54 5.11
CA LYS A 227 21.76 -6.11 6.12
C LYS A 227 21.45 -4.72 6.69
N ALA A 228 21.04 -3.75 5.87
CA ALA A 228 20.64 -2.42 6.34
C ALA A 228 19.39 -2.48 7.22
N ALA A 229 18.41 -3.31 6.86
CA ALA A 229 17.20 -3.53 7.65
C ALA A 229 17.51 -4.16 9.04
N GLN A 230 18.43 -5.12 9.12
CA GLN A 230 18.88 -5.69 10.40
C GLN A 230 19.66 -4.68 11.26
N LYS A 231 20.49 -3.82 10.66
CA LYS A 231 21.25 -2.79 11.38
C LYS A 231 20.33 -1.76 12.04
N LYS A 232 19.25 -1.34 11.38
CA LYS A 232 18.24 -0.44 11.96
C LYS A 232 17.51 -1.08 13.15
N ARG A 233 17.21 -2.39 13.08
CA ARG A 233 16.66 -3.16 14.23
C ARG A 233 17.61 -3.17 15.43
N PHE A 234 18.92 -3.29 15.20
CA PHE A 234 19.93 -3.25 16.25
C PHE A 234 20.14 -1.85 16.85
N LEU A 235 20.00 -0.78 16.08
CA LEU A 235 20.11 0.60 16.57
C LEU A 235 18.87 0.99 17.38
N ASN A 236 17.66 0.70 16.89
CA ASN A 236 16.41 0.97 17.61
C ASN A 236 16.27 0.11 18.88
N GLY A 237 16.85 -1.10 18.90
CA GLY A 237 16.89 -1.97 20.09
C GLY A 237 17.90 -1.55 21.18
N ARG A 238 18.87 -0.66 20.87
CA ARG A 238 19.81 -0.12 21.88
C ARG A 238 19.31 1.15 22.57
N GLY A 239 18.31 1.84 21.99
CA GLY A 239 17.62 2.96 22.64
C GLY A 239 16.54 2.54 23.64
N ALA A 240 16.07 1.27 23.56
CA ALA A 240 15.11 0.70 24.49
C ALA A 240 15.81 -0.19 25.52
N SER A 241 16.54 0.39 26.47
CA SER A 241 16.92 -0.34 27.69
C SER A 241 16.82 0.53 28.93
N ARG A 242 15.99 0.03 29.85
CA ARG A 242 15.90 0.27 31.31
C ARG A 242 14.86 1.30 31.77
N HIS A 243 13.59 0.92 31.72
CA HIS A 243 12.76 0.95 32.93
C HIS A 243 12.37 -0.49 33.23
N ALA A 244 13.22 -1.16 34.00
CA ALA A 244 12.90 -2.43 34.60
C ALA A 244 11.75 -2.18 35.60
N PHE A 245 10.59 -2.78 35.37
CA PHE A 245 9.57 -2.91 36.41
C PHE A 245 10.17 -3.75 37.54
N PRO A 246 10.30 -3.24 38.78
CA PRO A 246 10.68 -4.06 39.90
C PRO A 246 9.52 -5.01 40.19
N ARG A 247 9.79 -6.32 40.12
CA ARG A 247 8.90 -7.31 40.73
C ARG A 247 9.06 -7.22 42.25
N ARG A 248 7.92 -7.20 42.94
CA ARG A 248 7.67 -7.35 44.39
C ARG A 248 7.64 -6.04 45.20
N ALA A 249 6.46 -5.67 45.65
CA ALA A 249 6.12 -5.50 47.07
C ALA A 249 4.69 -4.96 47.22
N TRP A 250 3.72 -5.82 47.54
CA TRP A 250 2.59 -5.46 48.42
C TRP A 250 1.91 -6.72 48.94
N GLU A 251 2.58 -7.39 49.88
CA GLU A 251 1.90 -8.14 50.93
C GLU A 251 1.95 -7.27 52.20
N ARG A 252 0.77 -7.05 52.81
CA ARG A 252 0.51 -6.57 54.19
C ARG A 252 0.82 -5.07 54.45
N GLY A 253 -0.07 -4.25 55.00
CA GLY A 253 -1.43 -4.44 55.51
C GLY A 253 -1.91 -3.19 56.27
N ILE A 254 -3.19 -3.22 56.66
CA ILE A 254 -3.82 -2.50 57.79
C ILE A 254 -4.09 -0.99 57.61
N ASN A 255 -5.34 -0.65 57.27
CA ASN A 255 -6.34 -0.21 58.26
C ASN A 255 -7.74 -0.63 57.79
#